data_AF-A0A2B7YNQ3-F1
#
_entry.id   AF-A0A2B7YNQ3-F1
#
_cell.length_a   1.000
_cell.length_b   1.000
_cell.length_c   1.000
_cell.angle_alpha   90.00
_cell.angle_beta   90.00
_cell.angle_gamma   90.00
#
_symmetry.space_group_name_H-M   'P 1'
#
loop_
_entity.id
_entity.type
_entity.pdbx_description
1 polymer ?
#
loop_
_entity_poly.entity_id
_entity_poly.type
_entity_poly.pdbx_seq_one_letter_code
_entity_poly.pdbx_strand_id
1 'polypeptide(L)'
;MIDIRHYLNNSLKQFGGNIGYSVRKSESNKGYAKQMLKLALEKCKDLKMKKVLITCDEDNIASKKVILSAGAKLEDIRSINDKNKKRFWIEL
;
A
#
# COMPACT_ATOMS: atom_id res chain seq x y z
N MET A 1 -7.56 7.28 7.47
CA MET A 1 -7.46 5.99 8.18
C MET A 1 -6.27 5.23 7.62
N ILE A 2 -5.54 4.49 8.45
CA ILE A 2 -4.47 3.59 8.02
C ILE A 2 -4.49 2.33 8.87
N ASP A 3 -4.33 1.18 8.22
CA ASP A 3 -4.36 -0.14 8.86
C ASP A 3 -3.10 -0.92 8.48
N ILE A 4 -2.54 -1.66 9.45
CA ILE A 4 -1.41 -2.57 9.27
C ILE A 4 -1.86 -3.99 9.56
N ARG A 5 -1.76 -4.86 8.57
CA ARG A 5 -1.99 -6.30 8.66
C ARG A 5 -0.66 -7.02 8.76
N HIS A 6 -0.48 -7.74 9.86
CA HIS A 6 0.75 -8.51 10.13
C HIS A 6 0.85 -9.73 9.21
N TYR A 7 -0.27 -10.39 8.98
CA TYR A 7 -0.36 -11.60 8.16
C TYR A 7 -1.37 -11.43 7.04
N LEU A 8 -1.05 -12.02 5.89
CA LEU A 8 -1.91 -12.00 4.70
C LEU A 8 -2.40 -13.42 4.40
N ASN A 9 -3.72 -13.58 4.31
CA ASN A 9 -4.32 -14.75 3.68
C ASN A 9 -4.17 -14.69 2.15
N ASN A 10 -4.62 -15.73 1.45
CA ASN A 10 -4.47 -15.82 -0.01
C ASN A 10 -5.11 -14.65 -0.76
N SER A 11 -6.29 -14.18 -0.33
CA SER A 11 -6.96 -13.04 -0.94
C SER A 11 -6.19 -11.73 -0.71
N LEU A 12 -5.70 -11.51 0.51
CA LEU A 12 -4.93 -10.31 0.86
C LEU A 12 -3.58 -10.26 0.13
N LYS A 13 -2.92 -11.41 -0.07
CA LYS A 13 -1.69 -11.48 -0.89
C LYS A 13 -1.91 -11.08 -2.34
N GLN A 14 -3.13 -11.25 -2.86
CA GLN A 14 -3.46 -10.91 -4.23
C GLN A 14 -3.99 -9.48 -4.39
N PHE A 15 -4.81 -8.97 -3.45
CA PHE A 15 -5.55 -7.73 -3.70
C PHE A 15 -5.60 -6.74 -2.53
N GLY A 16 -5.12 -7.12 -1.34
CA GLY A 16 -5.30 -6.31 -0.12
C GLY A 16 -4.03 -5.72 0.46
N GLY A 17 -2.93 -6.47 0.45
CA GLY A 17 -1.66 -6.07 1.04
C GLY A 17 -1.67 -5.97 2.57
N ASN A 18 -0.47 -5.69 3.11
CA ASN A 18 -0.23 -5.42 4.51
C ASN A 18 -0.75 -4.05 4.93
N ILE A 19 -0.65 -3.03 4.07
CA ILE A 19 -1.05 -1.67 4.43
C ILE A 19 -2.23 -1.23 3.57
N GLY A 20 -3.31 -0.82 4.22
CA GLY A 20 -4.43 -0.11 3.59
C GLY A 20 -4.52 1.31 4.15
N TYR A 21 -4.76 2.30 3.29
CA TYR A 21 -4.96 3.68 3.74
C TYR A 21 -5.99 4.42 2.90
N SER A 22 -6.60 5.42 3.51
CA SER A 22 -7.50 6.36 2.87
C SER A 22 -7.38 7.74 3.50
N VAL A 23 -7.48 8.77 2.66
CA VAL A 23 -7.52 10.17 3.05
C VAL A 23 -8.87 10.72 2.62
N ARG A 24 -9.52 11.51 3.49
CA ARG A 24 -10.77 12.19 3.15
C ARG A 24 -10.54 13.06 1.91
N LYS A 25 -11.47 13.04 0.94
CA LYS A 25 -11.30 13.72 -0.35
C LYS A 25 -10.96 15.22 -0.21
N SER A 26 -11.59 15.93 0.74
CA SER A 26 -11.30 17.34 1.06
C SER A 26 -9.88 17.59 1.57
N GLU A 27 -9.22 16.54 2.07
CA GLU A 27 -7.87 16.58 2.64
C GLU A 27 -6.81 15.97 1.68
N SER A 28 -7.21 15.66 0.44
CA SER A 28 -6.28 15.15 -0.58
C SER A 28 -5.29 16.23 -1.04
N ASN A 29 -4.18 15.81 -1.66
CA ASN A 29 -3.12 16.68 -2.17
C ASN A 29 -2.36 17.53 -1.13
N LYS A 30 -2.61 17.34 0.17
CA LYS A 30 -1.88 17.99 1.28
C LYS A 30 -0.69 17.17 1.81
N GLY A 31 -0.35 16.05 1.16
CA GLY A 31 0.76 15.18 1.56
C GLY A 31 0.44 14.14 2.65
N TYR A 32 -0.78 14.12 3.21
CA TYR A 32 -1.14 13.23 4.31
C TYR A 32 -0.93 11.74 4.02
N ALA A 33 -1.30 11.26 2.82
CA ALA A 33 -1.11 9.84 2.48
C ALA A 33 0.37 9.43 2.52
N LYS A 34 1.28 10.32 2.09
CA LYS A 34 2.73 10.08 2.13
C LYS A 34 3.23 10.01 3.57
N GLN A 35 2.80 10.94 4.42
CA GLN A 35 3.20 10.97 5.83
C GLN A 35 2.63 9.76 6.59
N MET A 36 1.36 9.42 6.36
CA MET A 36 0.73 8.23 6.94
C MET A 36 1.48 6.95 6.56
N LEU A 37 1.79 6.78 5.26
CA LEU A 37 2.52 5.61 4.80
C LEU A 37 3.93 5.54 5.44
N LYS A 38 4.65 6.66 5.52
CA LYS A 38 5.97 6.71 6.19
C LYS A 38 5.89 6.21 7.63
N LEU A 39 4.97 6.77 8.43
CA LEU A 39 4.79 6.38 9.83
C LEU A 39 4.36 4.91 9.98
N ALA A 40 3.52 4.41 9.07
CA ALA A 40 3.14 3.00 9.09
C ALA A 40 4.31 2.06 8.79
N LEU A 41 5.21 2.43 7.87
CA LEU A 41 6.41 1.65 7.57
C LEU A 41 7.38 1.62 8.76
N GLU A 42 7.56 2.75 9.44
CA GLU A 42 8.31 2.79 10.71
C GLU A 42 7.70 1.82 11.74
N LYS A 43 6.37 1.84 11.88
CA LYS A 43 5.70 0.90 12.78
C LYS A 43 5.86 -0.57 12.36
N CYS A 44 5.86 -0.87 11.06
CA CYS A 44 6.13 -2.22 10.57
C CYS A 44 7.55 -2.71 10.92
N LYS A 45 8.55 -1.81 10.93
CA LYS A 45 9.92 -2.14 11.38
C LYS A 45 9.94 -2.48 12.87
N ASP A 46 9.25 -1.72 13.71
CA ASP A 46 9.12 -2.02 15.15
C ASP A 46 8.47 -3.40 15.39
N LEU A 47 7.53 -3.77 14.53
CA LEU A 47 6.87 -5.08 14.54
C LEU A 47 7.73 -6.21 13.95
N LYS A 48 9.00 -5.94 13.63
CA LYS A 48 9.98 -6.88 13.06
C LYS A 48 9.53 -7.50 11.73
N MET A 49 8.71 -6.80 10.98
CA MET A 49 8.35 -7.21 9.63
C MET A 49 9.54 -6.97 8.70
N LYS A 50 9.82 -7.93 7.80
CA LYS A 50 10.94 -7.82 6.85
C LYS A 50 10.57 -7.11 5.56
N LYS A 51 9.32 -7.29 5.12
CA LYS A 51 8.77 -6.66 3.93
C LYS A 51 7.26 -6.53 4.02
N VAL A 52 6.71 -5.59 3.27
CA VAL A 52 5.26 -5.34 3.20
C VAL A 52 4.78 -5.25 1.75
N LEU A 53 3.62 -5.84 1.50
CA LEU A 53 2.89 -5.71 0.25
C LEU A 53 1.92 -4.53 0.35
N ILE A 54 1.88 -3.69 -0.67
CA ILE A 54 0.86 -2.66 -0.82
C ILE A 54 0.24 -2.79 -2.20
N THR A 55 -1.07 -2.65 -2.28
CA THR A 55 -1.81 -2.79 -3.54
C THR A 55 -2.63 -1.54 -3.83
N CYS A 56 -2.75 -1.16 -5.09
CA CYS A 56 -3.69 -0.12 -5.52
C CYS A 56 -4.38 -0.50 -6.82
N ASP A 57 -5.52 0.11 -7.12
CA ASP A 57 -6.11 0.02 -8.46
C ASP A 57 -5.16 0.59 -9.50
N GLU A 58 -5.20 0.02 -10.70
CA GLU A 58 -4.33 0.39 -11.82
C GLU A 58 -4.45 1.87 -12.20
N ASP A 59 -5.67 2.41 -12.17
CA ASP A 59 -6.06 3.78 -12.48
C ASP A 59 -5.84 4.76 -11.32
N ASN A 60 -5.50 4.26 -10.13
CA ASN A 60 -5.23 5.09 -8.96
C ASN A 60 -3.81 5.66 -8.98
N ILE A 61 -3.60 6.65 -9.87
CA ILE A 61 -2.32 7.33 -10.08
C ILE A 61 -1.81 7.98 -8.79
N ALA A 62 -2.71 8.56 -7.98
CA ALA A 62 -2.34 9.23 -6.73
C ALA A 62 -1.73 8.23 -5.72
N SER A 63 -2.40 7.10 -5.51
CA SER A 63 -1.89 6.06 -4.61
C SER A 63 -0.59 5.45 -5.15
N LYS A 64 -0.51 5.17 -6.46
CA LYS A 64 0.73 4.70 -7.10
C LYS A 64 1.91 5.63 -6.83
N LYS A 65 1.74 6.95 -6.99
CA LYS A 65 2.80 7.93 -6.71
C LYS A 65 3.25 7.91 -5.25
N VAL A 66 2.30 7.82 -4.31
CA VAL A 66 2.61 7.72 -2.87
C VAL A 66 3.41 6.45 -2.58
N ILE A 67 2.95 5.30 -3.06
CA ILE A 67 3.60 3.99 -2.88
C ILE A 67 5.03 3.99 -3.44
N LEU A 68 5.22 4.46 -4.68
CA LEU A 68 6.53 4.55 -5.31
C LEU A 68 7.47 5.51 -4.56
N SER A 69 6.95 6.63 -4.04
CA SER A 69 7.74 7.57 -3.25
C SER A 69 8.25 7.01 -1.92
N ALA A 70 7.68 5.89 -1.46
CA ALA A 70 8.11 5.15 -0.28
C ALA A 70 9.15 4.04 -0.61
N GLY A 71 9.68 4.00 -1.83
CA GLY A 71 10.70 3.02 -2.24
C GLY A 71 10.14 1.66 -2.66
N ALA A 72 8.82 1.57 -2.91
CA ALA A 72 8.20 0.33 -3.31
C ALA A 72 8.58 -0.10 -4.73
N LYS A 73 8.78 -1.40 -4.91
CA LYS A 73 9.05 -2.03 -6.21
C LYS A 73 7.79 -2.72 -6.71
N LEU A 74 7.42 -2.49 -7.97
CA LEU A 74 6.31 -3.19 -8.61
C LEU A 74 6.67 -4.67 -8.73
N GLU A 75 5.78 -5.54 -8.24
CA GLU A 75 5.87 -6.99 -8.39
C GLU A 75 5.18 -7.42 -9.68
N ASP A 76 3.86 -7.23 -9.74
CA ASP A 76 3.01 -7.62 -10.86
C ASP A 76 1.68 -6.85 -10.85
N ILE A 77 0.86 -7.13 -11.86
CA ILE A 77 -0.52 -6.67 -11.98
C ILE A 77 -1.42 -7.90 -11.94
N ARG A 78 -2.48 -7.86 -11.13
CA ARG A 78 -3.46 -8.95 -11.00
C ARG A 78 -4.84 -8.46 -11.40
N SER A 79 -5.51 -9.20 -12.27
CA SER A 79 -6.89 -8.92 -12.69
C SER A 79 -7.87 -9.72 -11.85
N ILE A 80 -8.88 -9.06 -11.30
CA ILE A 80 -10.01 -9.69 -10.61
C ILE A 80 -11.30 -8.95 -10.95
N ASN A 81 -12.32 -9.68 -11.41
CA ASN A 81 -13.63 -9.11 -11.77
C ASN A 81 -13.49 -7.83 -12.62
N ASP A 82 -12.70 -7.91 -13.69
CA ASP A 82 -12.42 -6.81 -14.63
C ASP A 82 -11.71 -5.59 -14.03
N LYS A 83 -11.12 -5.72 -12.83
CA LYS A 83 -10.30 -4.67 -12.20
C LYS A 83 -8.86 -5.14 -12.01
N ASN A 84 -7.94 -4.30 -12.45
CA ASN A 84 -6.51 -4.54 -12.30
C ASN A 84 -5.99 -3.92 -11.00
N LYS A 85 -5.31 -4.73 -10.19
CA LYS A 85 -4.58 -4.31 -8.99
C LYS A 85 -3.08 -4.38 -9.26
N LYS A 86 -2.39 -3.27 -9.03
CA LYS A 86 -0.93 -3.22 -9.00
C LYS A 86 -0.45 -3.62 -7.62
N ARG A 87 0.54 -4.51 -7.56
CA ARG A 87 1.12 -5.05 -6.33
C ARG A 87 2.55 -4.58 -6.19
N PHE A 88 2.89 -4.02 -5.03
CA PHE A 88 4.22 -3.49 -4.76
C PHE A 88 4.78 -4.03 -3.46
N TRP A 89 6.05 -4.41 -3.46
CA TRP A 89 6.80 -4.78 -2.26
C TRP A 89 7.68 -3.63 -1.78
N ILE A 90 7.72 -3.43 -0.46
CA ILE A 90 8.71 -2.59 0.22
C ILE A 90 9.48 -3.49 1.18
N GLU A 91 10.80 -3.54 1.02
CA GLU A 91 11.71 -4.12 2.02
C GLU A 91 11.92 -3.09 3.14
N LEU A 92 11.90 -3.55 4.40
CA LEU A 92 11.88 -2.71 5.60
C LEU A 92 13.23 -2.63 6.30
#